data_AF-M0E9I3-F1
#
_entry.id   AF-M0E9I3-F1
#
_cell.length_a   1.000
_cell.length_b   1.000
_cell.length_c   1.000
_cell.angle_alpha   90.00
_cell.angle_beta   90.00
_cell.angle_gamma   90.00
#
_symmetry.space_group_name_H-M   'P 1'
#
loop_
_entity.id
_entity.type
_entity.pdbx_description
1 polymer ?
#
loop_
_entity_poly.entity_id
_entity_poly.type
_entity_poly.pdbx_seq_one_letter_code
_entity_poly.pdbx_strand_id
1 'polypeptide(L)'
;MSDTHQHAVSTLRDVDAGFHRLLEAVAADEAAGSVSDSDPIATLRRARSQIDAALFAHQHRTADNTLPESGSCVLQWDPGSTPPRRLVLDPDSDGTSWTQREFEWNGSGWRVCRRTSVSDVAISAAVAPHYPSPVDPLTVDALVTRIRGSWMNPDPDVLVFTATATTERGVVAAVADELRYRELDSTRWFRVTTNELQHHLQQQGQPALQSLSETPLTRQHFTQSPLSQ
;
A
#
# COMPACT_ATOMS: atom_id res chain seq x y z
N MET A 1 15.78 -38.78 -3.48
CA MET A 1 15.67 -38.23 -2.11
C MET A 1 16.06 -39.36 -1.16
N SER A 2 17.01 -39.16 -0.24
CA SER A 2 17.51 -40.27 0.60
C SER A 2 16.61 -40.52 1.81
N ASP A 3 16.40 -41.79 2.18
CA ASP A 3 15.54 -42.23 3.30
C ASP A 3 15.87 -41.53 4.64
N THR A 4 17.14 -41.12 4.81
CA THR A 4 17.62 -40.35 5.96
C THR A 4 16.94 -38.98 6.08
N HIS A 5 16.64 -38.32 4.95
CA HIS A 5 15.98 -37.01 4.93
C HIS A 5 14.48 -37.11 5.21
N GLN A 6 13.82 -38.15 4.70
CA GLN A 6 12.41 -38.43 4.99
C GLN A 6 12.21 -38.71 6.48
N HIS A 7 13.14 -39.46 7.08
CA HIS A 7 13.15 -39.77 8.50
C HIS A 7 13.32 -38.51 9.36
N ALA A 8 14.25 -37.61 9.00
CA ALA A 8 14.46 -36.35 9.72
C ALA A 8 13.22 -35.45 9.74
N VAL A 9 12.46 -35.39 8.64
CA VAL A 9 11.23 -34.59 8.54
C VAL A 9 10.10 -35.20 9.35
N SER A 10 9.98 -36.53 9.39
CA SER A 10 9.02 -37.22 10.26
C SER A 10 9.29 -36.89 11.73
N THR A 11 10.56 -36.99 12.15
CA THR A 11 10.98 -36.67 13.52
C THR A 11 10.66 -35.22 13.90
N LEU A 12 10.84 -34.26 12.99
CA LEU A 12 10.50 -32.85 13.26
C LEU A 12 8.99 -32.65 13.47
N ARG A 13 8.13 -33.36 12.73
CA ARG A 13 6.67 -33.30 12.90
C ARG A 13 6.24 -33.91 14.24
N ASP A 14 6.85 -35.02 14.63
CA ASP A 14 6.57 -35.67 15.92
C ASP A 14 6.99 -34.77 17.10
N VAL A 15 8.08 -34.03 16.94
CA VAL A 15 8.57 -33.05 17.92
C VAL A 15 7.64 -31.83 18.02
N ASP A 16 7.14 -31.29 16.90
CA ASP A 16 6.14 -30.19 16.93
C ASP A 16 4.83 -30.62 17.63
N ALA A 17 4.34 -31.83 17.34
CA ALA A 17 3.17 -32.39 18.02
C ALA A 17 3.41 -32.61 19.54
N GLY A 18 4.66 -32.87 19.94
CA GLY A 18 5.08 -32.91 21.34
C GLY A 18 5.06 -31.52 21.99
N PHE A 19 5.60 -30.51 21.31
CA PHE A 19 5.60 -29.13 21.80
C PHE A 19 4.20 -28.55 21.92
N HIS A 20 3.30 -28.86 20.99
CA HIS A 20 1.91 -28.43 21.06
C HIS A 20 1.22 -28.95 22.34
N ARG A 21 1.39 -30.24 22.65
CA ARG A 21 0.85 -30.86 23.88
C ARG A 21 1.47 -30.27 25.15
N LEU A 22 2.77 -29.97 25.15
CA LEU A 22 3.43 -29.35 26.30
C LEU A 22 2.97 -27.91 26.52
N LEU A 23 2.75 -27.14 25.45
CA LEU A 23 2.22 -25.78 25.54
C LEU A 23 0.78 -25.76 26.05
N GLU A 24 -0.07 -26.69 25.61
CA GLU A 24 -1.41 -26.85 26.17
C GLU A 24 -1.39 -27.25 27.65
N ALA A 25 -0.50 -28.16 28.04
CA ALA A 25 -0.36 -28.58 29.43
C ALA A 25 0.13 -27.43 30.34
N VAL A 26 1.10 -26.64 29.89
CA VAL A 26 1.61 -25.48 30.64
C VAL A 26 0.56 -24.37 30.72
N ALA A 27 -0.22 -24.14 29.66
CA ALA A 27 -1.34 -23.19 29.69
C ALA A 27 -2.46 -23.63 30.66
N ALA A 28 -2.63 -24.93 30.88
CA ALA A 28 -3.55 -25.47 31.88
C ALA A 28 -3.02 -25.36 33.33
N ASP A 29 -1.70 -25.39 33.52
CA ASP A 29 -1.02 -25.38 34.83
C ASP A 29 -0.69 -23.95 35.34
N GLU A 30 -0.51 -22.95 34.45
CA GLU A 30 -0.35 -21.53 34.83
C GLU A 30 -1.58 -20.93 35.54
N ALA A 31 -2.72 -21.60 35.51
CA ALA A 31 -3.88 -21.27 36.35
C ALA A 31 -3.62 -21.53 37.86
N ALA A 32 -2.51 -22.19 38.22
CA ALA A 32 -2.17 -22.59 39.59
C ALA A 32 -0.71 -22.25 40.01
N GLY A 33 -0.25 -21.02 39.74
CA GLY A 33 0.67 -20.32 40.66
C GLY A 33 2.20 -20.42 40.47
N SER A 34 2.81 -19.25 40.66
CA SER A 34 4.23 -18.89 40.85
C SER A 34 5.16 -18.84 39.62
N VAL A 35 5.74 -17.64 39.48
CA VAL A 35 6.63 -17.18 38.40
C VAL A 35 8.05 -17.69 38.66
N SER A 36 8.61 -18.43 37.70
CA SER A 36 10.04 -18.74 37.62
C SER A 36 10.72 -17.82 36.61
N ASP A 37 11.96 -17.44 36.88
CA ASP A 37 12.73 -16.37 36.21
C ASP A 37 13.22 -16.71 34.78
N SER A 38 12.91 -17.91 34.29
CA SER A 38 13.02 -18.25 32.87
C SER A 38 11.66 -18.65 32.37
N ASP A 39 11.01 -17.78 31.59
CA ASP A 39 9.72 -18.07 30.95
C ASP A 39 9.88 -19.31 30.04
N PRO A 40 9.45 -20.51 30.51
CA PRO A 40 9.62 -21.73 29.75
C PRO A 40 8.73 -21.69 28.51
N ILE A 41 7.63 -20.94 28.53
CA ILE A 41 6.73 -20.72 27.41
C ILE A 41 7.42 -19.89 26.33
N ALA A 42 8.18 -18.85 26.69
CA ALA A 42 8.98 -18.09 25.74
C ALA A 42 10.03 -18.96 25.04
N THR A 43 10.65 -19.88 25.77
CA THR A 43 11.63 -20.83 25.21
C THR A 43 10.96 -21.83 24.27
N LEU A 44 9.79 -22.36 24.65
CA LEU A 44 9.00 -23.27 23.81
C LEU A 44 8.47 -22.58 22.55
N ARG A 45 8.02 -21.32 22.64
CA ARG A 45 7.62 -20.50 21.49
C ARG A 45 8.77 -20.26 20.52
N ARG A 46 9.98 -20.00 21.03
CA ARG A 46 11.18 -19.83 20.19
C ARG A 46 11.56 -21.13 19.49
N ALA A 47 11.53 -22.25 20.19
CA ALA A 47 11.82 -23.57 19.61
C ALA A 47 10.80 -23.94 18.52
N ARG A 48 9.51 -23.67 18.74
CA ARG A 48 8.45 -23.91 17.75
C ARG A 48 8.63 -23.06 16.49
N SER A 49 8.95 -21.77 16.66
CA SER A 49 9.26 -20.88 15.53
C SER A 49 10.43 -21.38 14.66
N GLN A 50 11.44 -22.02 15.27
CA GLN A 50 12.57 -22.59 14.53
C GLN A 50 12.20 -23.88 13.77
N ILE A 51 11.32 -24.71 14.35
CA ILE A 51 10.84 -25.96 13.72
C ILE A 51 9.88 -25.65 12.56
N ASP A 52 8.98 -24.68 12.74
CA ASP A 52 8.06 -24.22 11.69
C ASP A 52 8.84 -23.67 10.49
N ALA A 53 9.89 -22.89 10.73
CA ALA A 53 10.76 -22.39 9.67
C ALA A 53 11.44 -23.54 8.88
N ALA A 54 11.89 -24.59 9.58
CA ALA A 54 12.54 -25.73 8.95
C ALA A 54 11.55 -26.61 8.15
N LEU A 55 10.33 -26.82 8.65
CA LEU A 55 9.29 -27.57 7.95
C LEU A 55 8.77 -26.82 6.72
N PHE A 56 8.64 -25.50 6.81
CA PHE A 56 8.24 -24.64 5.69
C PHE A 56 9.29 -24.63 4.58
N ALA A 57 10.58 -24.53 4.93
CA ALA A 57 11.69 -24.63 3.98
C ALA A 57 11.73 -25.98 3.24
N HIS A 58 11.29 -27.07 3.89
CA HIS A 58 11.26 -28.39 3.28
C HIS A 58 10.13 -28.55 2.25
N GLN A 59 8.93 -28.07 2.57
CA GLN A 59 7.77 -28.09 1.65
C GLN A 59 8.06 -27.30 0.36
N HIS A 60 8.81 -26.20 0.46
CA HIS A 60 9.21 -25.38 -0.68
C HIS A 60 10.13 -26.13 -1.66
N ARG A 61 11.08 -26.92 -1.15
CA ARG A 61 12.08 -27.63 -1.98
C ARG A 61 11.48 -28.76 -2.82
N THR A 62 10.26 -29.19 -2.51
CA THR A 62 9.56 -30.25 -3.25
C THR A 62 8.57 -29.72 -4.29
N ALA A 63 8.26 -28.40 -4.28
CA ALA A 63 7.21 -27.81 -5.10
C ALA A 63 7.70 -26.87 -6.22
N ASP A 64 9.01 -26.59 -6.30
CA ASP A 64 9.50 -25.44 -7.07
C ASP A 64 10.29 -25.84 -8.33
N ASN A 65 9.62 -25.76 -9.48
CA ASN A 65 10.24 -25.75 -10.82
C ASN A 65 9.73 -24.56 -11.66
N THR A 66 9.06 -23.57 -11.06
CA THR A 66 8.46 -22.45 -11.79
C THR A 66 8.33 -21.18 -10.91
N LEU A 67 9.43 -20.55 -10.55
CA LEU A 67 9.44 -19.16 -10.05
C LEU A 67 10.25 -18.25 -11.00
N PRO A 68 9.78 -17.02 -11.29
CA PRO A 68 10.51 -16.05 -12.11
C PRO A 68 11.74 -15.49 -11.37
N GLU A 69 12.80 -15.21 -12.13
CA GLU A 69 14.20 -14.94 -11.71
C GLU A 69 14.46 -13.69 -10.84
N SER A 70 13.46 -12.98 -10.29
CA SER A 70 13.72 -11.81 -9.44
C SER A 70 12.77 -11.71 -8.25
N GLY A 71 13.29 -12.00 -7.05
CA GLY A 71 12.57 -12.02 -5.77
C GLY A 71 12.20 -10.65 -5.19
N SER A 72 11.80 -9.68 -6.02
CA SER A 72 11.35 -8.36 -5.58
C SER A 72 9.91 -8.42 -5.03
N CYS A 73 9.63 -7.71 -3.93
CA CYS A 73 8.29 -7.56 -3.38
C CYS A 73 7.83 -6.10 -3.48
N VAL A 74 6.64 -5.89 -4.05
CA VAL A 74 6.05 -4.55 -4.26
C VAL A 74 4.71 -4.46 -3.55
N LEU A 75 4.56 -3.44 -2.70
CA LEU A 75 3.31 -3.09 -2.03
C LEU A 75 2.89 -1.68 -2.46
N GLN A 76 1.62 -1.49 -2.79
CA GLN A 76 1.08 -0.18 -3.18
C GLN A 76 -0.25 0.08 -2.47
N TRP A 77 -0.47 1.32 -2.05
CA TRP A 77 -1.73 1.74 -1.43
C TRP A 77 -2.08 3.18 -1.79
N ASP A 78 -3.36 3.50 -1.75
CA ASP A 78 -3.90 4.83 -2.05
C ASP A 78 -4.60 5.43 -0.82
N PRO A 79 -3.85 6.16 0.03
CA PRO A 79 -4.40 6.79 1.22
C PRO A 79 -5.26 8.01 0.84
N GLY A 80 -6.52 8.06 1.29
CA GLY A 80 -7.48 9.06 0.81
C GLY A 80 -7.19 10.53 1.11
N SER A 81 -6.14 10.88 1.86
CA SER A 81 -5.76 12.26 2.19
C SER A 81 -4.27 12.56 1.97
N THR A 82 -3.53 11.66 1.32
CA THR A 82 -2.12 11.86 0.95
C THR A 82 -1.85 11.22 -0.40
N PRO A 83 -0.75 11.54 -1.10
CA PRO A 83 -0.50 10.92 -2.38
C PRO A 83 -0.37 9.40 -2.30
N PRO A 84 -0.69 8.67 -3.39
CA PRO A 84 -0.45 7.24 -3.51
C PRO A 84 0.99 6.87 -3.11
N ARG A 85 1.13 5.70 -2.49
CA ARG A 85 2.39 5.23 -1.91
C ARG A 85 2.76 3.87 -2.47
N ARG A 86 4.06 3.64 -2.63
CA ARG A 86 4.61 2.36 -3.05
C ARG A 86 5.84 2.02 -2.22
N LEU A 87 5.92 0.77 -1.79
CA LEU A 87 7.08 0.18 -1.13
C LEU A 87 7.64 -0.91 -2.03
N VAL A 88 8.94 -0.85 -2.30
CA VAL A 88 9.67 -1.88 -3.05
C VAL A 88 10.76 -2.44 -2.15
N LEU A 89 10.79 -3.76 -2.04
CA LEU A 89 11.80 -4.53 -1.35
C LEU A 89 12.55 -5.35 -2.40
N ASP A 90 13.82 -5.02 -2.62
CA ASP A 90 14.66 -5.74 -3.58
C ASP A 90 15.83 -6.40 -2.85
N PRO A 91 16.15 -7.68 -3.15
CA PRO A 91 17.38 -8.27 -2.68
C PRO A 91 18.56 -7.56 -3.33
N ASP A 92 19.60 -7.27 -2.54
CA ASP A 92 20.87 -6.83 -3.09
C ASP A 92 21.57 -7.97 -3.83
N SER A 93 22.54 -7.61 -4.67
CA SER A 93 23.26 -8.55 -5.54
C SER A 93 24.01 -9.65 -4.80
N ASP A 94 24.31 -9.45 -3.50
CA ASP A 94 24.97 -10.44 -2.65
C ASP A 94 23.99 -11.41 -1.97
N GLY A 95 22.68 -11.16 -2.06
CA GLY A 95 21.63 -11.98 -1.46
C GLY A 95 21.61 -11.98 0.08
N THR A 96 22.41 -11.14 0.73
CA THR A 96 22.54 -11.05 2.19
C THR A 96 21.90 -9.80 2.80
N SER A 97 21.68 -8.78 1.97
CA SER A 97 20.93 -7.58 2.34
C SER A 97 19.77 -7.32 1.39
N TRP A 98 18.81 -6.54 1.87
CA TRP A 98 17.72 -6.04 1.06
C TRP A 98 17.72 -4.52 1.05
N THR A 99 17.26 -3.95 -0.06
CA THR A 99 16.97 -2.53 -0.14
C THR A 99 15.47 -2.30 0.01
N GLN A 100 15.14 -1.47 1.00
CA GLN A 100 13.80 -0.92 1.17
C GLN A 100 13.74 0.45 0.52
N ARG A 101 12.82 0.63 -0.43
CA ARG A 101 12.56 1.90 -1.11
C ARG A 101 11.11 2.29 -0.97
N GLU A 102 10.86 3.44 -0.33
CA GLU A 102 9.53 4.05 -0.27
C GLU A 102 9.40 5.13 -1.32
N PHE A 103 8.29 5.09 -2.03
CA PHE A 103 7.95 6.01 -3.10
C PHE A 103 6.63 6.72 -2.81
N GLU A 104 6.56 7.96 -3.27
CA GLU A 104 5.37 8.80 -3.28
C GLU A 104 5.03 9.18 -4.72
N TRP A 105 3.76 9.12 -5.07
CA TRP A 105 3.28 9.60 -6.36
C TRP A 105 3.22 11.13 -6.36
N ASN A 106 3.80 11.77 -7.37
CA ASN A 106 3.80 13.24 -7.48
C ASN A 106 2.82 13.77 -8.55
N GLY A 107 2.01 12.91 -9.15
CA GLY A 107 1.12 13.25 -10.25
C GLY A 107 1.69 13.03 -11.66
N SER A 108 3.00 12.80 -11.80
CA SER A 108 3.65 12.44 -13.07
C SER A 108 4.40 11.10 -13.01
N GLY A 109 4.82 10.67 -11.82
CA GLY A 109 5.53 9.44 -11.60
C GLY A 109 5.80 9.15 -10.13
N TRP A 110 6.47 8.02 -9.87
CA TRP A 110 6.95 7.65 -8.54
C TRP A 110 8.25 8.36 -8.20
N ARG A 111 8.26 9.09 -7.09
CA ARG A 111 9.45 9.72 -6.52
C ARG A 111 9.92 8.93 -5.30
N VAL A 112 11.21 8.61 -5.22
CA VAL A 112 11.80 7.99 -4.02
C VAL A 112 11.81 9.01 -2.89
N CYS A 113 11.20 8.65 -1.76
CA CYS A 113 11.18 9.46 -0.54
C CYS A 113 12.15 8.94 0.51
N ARG A 114 12.29 7.61 0.58
CA ARG A 114 13.18 6.95 1.54
C ARG A 114 13.86 5.77 0.89
N ARG A 115 15.13 5.60 1.24
CA ARG A 115 15.92 4.42 0.91
C ARG A 115 16.65 3.97 2.16
N THR A 116 16.57 2.69 2.49
CA THR A 116 17.28 2.11 3.63
C THR A 116 17.73 0.71 3.27
N SER A 117 18.94 0.36 3.68
CA SER A 117 19.45 -1.01 3.58
C SER A 117 19.07 -1.75 4.84
N VAL A 118 18.53 -2.96 4.68
CA VAL A 118 18.16 -3.83 5.79
C VAL A 118 19.05 -5.06 5.72
N SER A 119 19.92 -5.18 6.72
CA SER A 119 20.64 -6.42 7.04
C SER A 119 19.80 -7.21 8.06
N ASP A 120 19.83 -8.53 8.01
CA ASP A 120 19.05 -9.42 8.89
C ASP A 120 17.55 -9.47 8.56
N VAL A 121 17.27 -9.73 7.29
CA VAL A 121 15.91 -9.79 6.76
C VAL A 121 15.39 -11.22 6.91
N ALA A 122 14.61 -11.48 7.97
CA ALA A 122 13.82 -12.71 8.11
C ALA A 122 12.61 -12.74 7.13
N ILE A 123 12.62 -11.92 6.07
CA ILE A 123 11.55 -11.86 5.08
C ILE A 123 11.84 -12.94 4.04
N SER A 124 11.32 -14.14 4.28
CA SER A 124 11.07 -15.08 3.20
C SER A 124 9.96 -14.50 2.33
N ALA A 125 10.15 -14.44 1.01
CA ALA A 125 9.15 -13.97 0.06
C ALA A 125 7.80 -14.60 0.40
N ALA A 126 6.80 -13.76 0.67
CA ALA A 126 5.47 -14.25 0.99
C ALA A 126 4.97 -15.07 -0.20
N VAL A 127 4.61 -16.33 0.07
CA VAL A 127 3.68 -17.10 -0.76
C VAL A 127 2.50 -16.17 -1.05
N ALA A 128 2.28 -15.92 -2.34
CA ALA A 128 1.37 -14.92 -2.86
C ALA A 128 0.09 -14.75 -2.02
N PRO A 129 -0.11 -13.59 -1.38
CA PRO A 129 -1.44 -13.03 -1.37
C PRO A 129 -1.73 -12.68 -2.84
N HIS A 130 -2.92 -12.98 -3.32
CA HIS A 130 -3.41 -12.46 -4.59
C HIS A 130 -3.64 -10.94 -4.47
N TYR A 131 -2.59 -10.18 -4.12
CA TYR A 131 -2.64 -8.73 -4.22
C TYR A 131 -2.70 -8.41 -5.71
N PRO A 132 -3.68 -7.59 -6.14
CA PRO A 132 -3.73 -7.15 -7.52
C PRO A 132 -2.39 -6.53 -7.88
N SER A 133 -1.90 -6.84 -9.08
CA SER A 133 -0.66 -6.26 -9.58
C SER A 133 -0.72 -4.74 -9.38
N PRO A 134 0.32 -4.11 -8.81
CA PRO A 134 0.31 -2.69 -8.56
C PRO A 134 0.11 -1.94 -9.89
N VAL A 135 -0.97 -1.19 -9.98
CA VAL A 135 -1.30 -0.37 -11.16
C VAL A 135 -0.89 1.06 -10.88
N ASP A 136 -0.14 1.68 -11.78
CA ASP A 136 0.24 3.08 -11.62
C ASP A 136 -1.01 3.98 -11.56
N PRO A 137 -1.08 4.94 -10.61
CA PRO A 137 -2.14 5.94 -10.61
C PRO A 137 -2.15 6.74 -11.92
N LEU A 138 -3.32 7.27 -12.29
CA LEU A 138 -3.40 8.17 -13.43
C LEU A 138 -2.58 9.45 -13.17
N THR A 139 -1.85 9.89 -14.19
CA THR A 139 -1.14 11.17 -14.13
C THR A 139 -2.13 12.34 -14.09
N VAL A 140 -1.70 13.48 -13.55
CA VAL A 140 -2.49 14.72 -13.56
C VAL A 140 -2.84 15.11 -14.99
N ASP A 141 -1.92 14.96 -15.94
CA ASP A 141 -2.21 15.26 -17.35
C ASP A 141 -3.26 14.32 -17.95
N ALA A 142 -3.22 13.03 -17.60
CA ALA A 142 -4.24 12.07 -18.05
C ALA A 142 -5.62 12.42 -17.46
N LEU A 143 -5.67 12.79 -16.18
CA LEU A 143 -6.90 13.24 -15.52
C LEU A 143 -7.45 14.54 -16.11
N VAL A 144 -6.60 15.54 -16.31
CA VAL A 144 -6.95 16.81 -16.96
C VAL A 144 -7.48 16.56 -18.38
N THR A 145 -6.86 15.64 -19.12
CA THR A 145 -7.31 15.27 -20.46
C THR A 145 -8.72 14.67 -20.45
N ARG A 146 -9.10 13.92 -19.41
CA ARG A 146 -10.45 13.36 -19.29
C ARG A 146 -11.53 14.41 -19.05
N ILE A 147 -11.24 15.42 -18.24
CA ILE A 147 -12.21 16.50 -17.98
C ILE A 147 -12.25 17.54 -19.10
N ARG A 148 -11.18 17.67 -19.91
CA ARG A 148 -11.18 18.55 -21.08
C ARG A 148 -12.20 18.05 -22.12
N GLY A 149 -13.03 18.97 -22.59
CA GLY A 149 -14.12 18.67 -23.53
C GLY A 149 -15.38 18.07 -22.90
N SER A 150 -15.36 17.67 -21.62
CA SER A 150 -16.56 17.12 -20.95
C SER A 150 -17.61 18.19 -20.64
N TRP A 151 -17.22 19.47 -20.55
CA TRP A 151 -18.07 20.57 -20.08
C TRP A 151 -19.39 20.75 -20.84
N MET A 152 -19.37 20.44 -22.14
CA MET A 152 -20.53 20.56 -23.03
C MET A 152 -21.56 19.43 -22.83
N ASN A 153 -21.16 18.31 -22.21
CA ASN A 153 -22.06 17.22 -21.86
C ASN A 153 -23.01 17.67 -20.77
N PRO A 154 -24.27 17.18 -20.70
CA PRO A 154 -25.27 17.61 -19.72
C PRO A 154 -24.81 17.44 -18.26
N ASP A 155 -23.95 16.46 -18.00
CA ASP A 155 -23.26 16.27 -16.74
C ASP A 155 -21.75 16.08 -17.01
N PRO A 156 -20.93 17.12 -16.77
CA PRO A 156 -19.51 17.07 -17.11
C PRO A 156 -18.68 16.38 -16.04
N ASP A 157 -17.63 15.68 -16.46
CA ASP A 157 -16.65 15.11 -15.54
C ASP A 157 -15.80 16.21 -14.87
N VAL A 158 -15.56 16.05 -13.58
CA VAL A 158 -14.74 16.93 -12.73
C VAL A 158 -13.75 16.11 -11.91
N LEU A 159 -12.67 16.75 -11.46
CA LEU A 159 -11.73 16.15 -10.51
C LEU A 159 -12.05 16.64 -9.10
N VAL A 160 -12.19 15.71 -8.16
CA VAL A 160 -12.57 16.01 -6.78
C VAL A 160 -11.43 15.61 -5.84
N PHE A 161 -10.84 16.60 -5.18
CA PHE A 161 -9.91 16.40 -4.07
C PHE A 161 -10.69 16.23 -2.78
N THR A 162 -10.28 15.25 -1.97
CA THR A 162 -10.85 15.02 -0.65
C THR A 162 -10.49 16.15 0.31
N ALA A 163 -11.38 16.42 1.27
CA ALA A 163 -11.07 17.32 2.37
C ALA A 163 -10.00 16.66 3.27
N THR A 164 -9.10 17.47 3.81
CA THR A 164 -8.12 17.06 4.81
C THR A 164 -8.42 17.74 6.14
N ALA A 165 -7.58 17.54 7.15
CA ALA A 165 -7.70 18.26 8.42
C ALA A 165 -7.53 19.79 8.26
N THR A 166 -6.88 20.25 7.19
CA THR A 166 -6.50 21.66 7.00
C THR A 166 -7.00 22.27 5.69
N THR A 167 -7.54 21.47 4.77
CA THR A 167 -8.02 21.93 3.45
C THR A 167 -9.41 21.39 3.17
N GLU A 168 -10.27 22.23 2.61
CA GLU A 168 -11.62 21.84 2.25
C GLU A 168 -11.64 20.99 0.97
N ARG A 169 -12.79 20.34 0.70
CA ARG A 169 -13.00 19.60 -0.55
C ARG A 169 -12.87 20.56 -1.75
N GLY A 170 -11.90 20.28 -2.61
CA GLY A 170 -11.65 21.03 -3.85
C GLY A 170 -12.21 20.32 -5.08
N VAL A 171 -12.81 21.06 -5.99
CA VAL A 171 -13.34 20.53 -7.27
C VAL A 171 -12.74 21.31 -8.43
N VAL A 172 -12.24 20.57 -9.42
CA VAL A 172 -11.65 21.12 -10.65
C VAL A 172 -12.51 20.76 -11.84
N ALA A 173 -12.93 21.77 -12.57
CA ALA A 173 -13.64 21.63 -13.85
C ALA A 173 -12.83 22.26 -14.99
N ALA A 174 -12.93 21.70 -16.19
CA ALA A 174 -12.36 22.28 -17.40
C ALA A 174 -13.46 23.03 -18.18
N VAL A 175 -13.59 24.34 -17.96
CA VAL A 175 -14.60 25.18 -18.63
C VAL A 175 -13.96 25.84 -19.86
N ALA A 176 -14.38 25.45 -21.07
CA ALA A 176 -13.79 25.94 -22.32
C ALA A 176 -12.25 25.81 -22.33
N ASP A 177 -11.75 24.63 -21.95
CA ASP A 177 -10.33 24.29 -21.78
C ASP A 177 -9.55 25.06 -20.69
N GLU A 178 -10.22 25.96 -19.96
CA GLU A 178 -9.66 26.59 -18.78
C GLU A 178 -9.94 25.75 -17.54
N LEU A 179 -8.89 25.33 -16.84
CA LEU A 179 -9.01 24.63 -15.57
C LEU A 179 -9.38 25.62 -14.47
N ARG A 180 -10.49 25.35 -13.81
CA ARG A 180 -11.04 26.17 -12.74
C ARG A 180 -11.17 25.31 -11.51
N TYR A 181 -10.46 25.67 -10.46
CA TYR A 181 -10.56 25.05 -9.14
C TYR A 181 -11.49 25.86 -8.26
N ARG A 182 -12.29 25.17 -7.45
CA ARG A 182 -13.16 25.79 -6.45
C ARG A 182 -13.27 24.90 -5.23
N GLU A 183 -13.13 25.49 -4.05
CA GLU A 183 -13.43 24.84 -2.78
C GLU A 183 -14.93 24.90 -2.49
N LEU A 184 -15.43 23.92 -1.76
CA LEU A 184 -16.85 23.80 -1.49
C LEU A 184 -17.43 25.00 -0.72
N ASP A 185 -16.68 25.53 0.24
CA ASP A 185 -17.03 26.68 1.07
C ASP A 185 -16.67 28.03 0.43
N SER A 186 -15.83 28.03 -0.62
CA SER A 186 -15.45 29.23 -1.33
C SER A 186 -16.57 29.74 -2.23
N THR A 187 -16.71 31.07 -2.26
CA THR A 187 -17.65 31.77 -3.15
C THR A 187 -17.10 31.95 -4.56
N ARG A 188 -15.79 31.83 -4.75
CA ARG A 188 -15.09 32.10 -6.03
C ARG A 188 -14.31 30.87 -6.47
N TRP A 189 -14.27 30.66 -7.79
CA TRP A 189 -13.30 29.76 -8.40
C TRP A 189 -12.05 30.55 -8.78
N PHE A 190 -10.92 29.86 -8.91
CA PHE A 190 -9.69 30.41 -9.46
C PHE A 190 -9.18 29.54 -10.61
N ARG A 191 -8.51 30.21 -11.55
CA ARG A 191 -7.83 29.51 -12.63
C ARG A 191 -6.66 28.73 -12.02
N VAL A 192 -6.52 27.48 -12.40
CA VAL A 192 -5.46 26.60 -11.90
C VAL A 192 -4.62 26.07 -13.06
N THR A 193 -3.33 25.93 -12.82
CA THR A 193 -2.33 25.35 -13.72
C THR A 193 -2.06 23.90 -13.35
N THR A 194 -1.45 23.13 -14.24
CA THR A 194 -1.03 21.75 -13.94
C THR A 194 -0.10 21.68 -12.73
N ASN A 195 0.78 22.67 -12.54
CA ASN A 195 1.70 22.72 -11.39
C ASN A 195 0.95 22.91 -10.06
N GLU A 196 -0.07 23.78 -10.05
CA GLU A 196 -0.92 23.97 -8.87
C GLU A 196 -1.76 22.71 -8.60
N LEU A 197 -2.22 21.99 -9.62
CA LEU A 197 -2.89 20.69 -9.43
C LEU A 197 -1.96 19.64 -8.82
N GLN A 198 -0.68 19.60 -9.20
CA GLN A 198 0.31 18.75 -8.54
C GLN A 198 0.51 19.15 -7.07
N HIS A 199 0.45 20.44 -6.76
CA HIS A 199 0.50 20.92 -5.39
C HIS A 199 -0.71 20.47 -4.56
N HIS A 200 -1.93 20.60 -5.11
CA HIS A 200 -3.14 20.06 -4.48
C HIS A 200 -3.05 18.54 -4.28
N LEU A 201 -2.48 17.81 -5.24
CA LEU A 201 -2.25 16.36 -5.10
C LEU A 201 -1.31 16.04 -3.94
N GLN A 202 -0.24 16.81 -3.74
CA GLN A 202 0.68 16.62 -2.62
C GLN A 202 0.00 16.85 -1.26
N GLN A 203 -0.94 17.78 -1.20
CA GLN A 203 -1.64 18.14 0.04
C GLN A 203 -2.83 17.23 0.35
N GLN A 204 -3.60 16.86 -0.67
CA GLN A 204 -4.92 16.23 -0.51
C GLN A 204 -4.97 14.80 -1.07
N GLY A 205 -3.92 14.35 -1.75
CA GLY A 205 -3.88 13.05 -2.41
C GLY A 205 -4.42 13.07 -3.83
N GLN A 206 -4.56 11.88 -4.41
CA GLN A 206 -5.03 11.72 -5.79
C GLN A 206 -6.50 12.17 -5.89
N PRO A 207 -6.87 13.05 -6.83
CA PRO A 207 -8.27 13.41 -7.00
C PRO A 207 -9.04 12.29 -7.70
N ALA A 208 -10.31 12.12 -7.31
CA ALA A 208 -11.23 11.22 -7.97
C ALA A 208 -11.88 11.88 -9.19
N LEU A 209 -12.07 11.12 -10.27
CA LEU A 209 -12.90 11.55 -11.39
C LEU A 209 -14.36 11.27 -11.04
N GLN A 210 -15.20 12.30 -11.04
CA GLN A 210 -16.62 12.21 -10.70
C GLN A 210 -17.45 13.06 -11.66
N SER A 211 -18.74 12.77 -11.78
CA SER A 211 -19.65 13.64 -12.51
C SER A 211 -19.98 14.88 -11.67
N LEU A 212 -20.17 16.04 -12.29
CA LEU A 212 -20.48 17.27 -11.55
C LEU A 212 -21.75 17.13 -10.70
N SER A 213 -22.75 16.39 -11.17
CA SER A 213 -23.99 16.11 -10.42
C SER A 213 -23.80 15.32 -9.12
N GLU A 214 -22.70 14.58 -9.00
CA GLU A 214 -22.32 13.84 -7.77
C GLU A 214 -21.67 14.77 -6.73
N THR A 215 -21.35 16.00 -7.13
CA THR A 215 -20.83 17.04 -6.24
C THR A 215 -21.93 18.00 -5.80
N PRO A 216 -21.76 18.73 -4.68
CA PRO A 216 -22.69 19.80 -4.31
C PRO A 216 -22.57 21.05 -5.20
N LEU A 217 -21.65 21.07 -6.17
CA LEU A 217 -21.41 22.22 -7.04
C LEU A 217 -22.17 22.09 -8.36
N THR A 218 -22.53 23.23 -8.94
CA THR A 218 -23.21 23.31 -10.24
C THR A 218 -22.37 24.09 -11.24
N ARG A 219 -22.77 24.07 -12.52
CA ARG A 219 -22.06 24.84 -13.55
C ARG A 219 -21.90 26.33 -13.22
N GLN A 220 -22.92 26.91 -12.59
CA GLN A 220 -22.91 28.33 -12.22
C GLN A 220 -21.73 28.68 -11.31
N HIS A 221 -21.33 27.74 -10.45
CA HIS A 221 -20.20 27.91 -9.54
C HIS A 221 -18.85 28.04 -10.25
N PHE A 222 -18.75 27.59 -11.50
CA PHE A 222 -17.55 27.68 -12.31
C PHE A 222 -17.64 28.70 -13.43
N THR A 223 -18.82 29.25 -13.75
CA THR A 223 -19.00 30.22 -14.85
C THR A 223 -19.15 31.67 -14.40
N GLN A 224 -19.54 31.92 -13.14
CA GLN A 224 -19.65 33.29 -12.62
C GLN A 224 -18.26 33.93 -12.49
N SER A 225 -18.01 35.07 -13.14
CA SER A 225 -16.70 35.74 -13.10
C SER A 225 -16.28 36.08 -11.66
N PRO A 226 -15.02 35.80 -11.26
CA PRO A 226 -14.53 36.06 -9.90
C PRO A 226 -14.43 37.56 -9.55
N LEU A 227 -14.68 38.45 -10.53
CA LEU A 227 -14.59 39.92 -10.41
C LEU A 227 -15.96 40.62 -10.39
N SER A 228 -17.08 39.89 -10.41
CA SER A 228 -18.43 40.49 -10.51
C SER A 228 -19.17 40.66 -9.17
N GLN A 229 -18.44 40.74 -8.05
CA GLN A 229 -18.96 41.19 -6.76
C GLN A 229 -18.08 42.28 -6.17
#